data_AF-A0A941NFB5-F1
#
_entry.id   AF-A0A941NFB5-F1
#
_cell.length_a   1.000
_cell.length_b   1.000
_cell.length_c   1.000
_cell.angle_alpha   90.00
_cell.angle_beta   90.00
_cell.angle_gamma   90.00
#
_symmetry.space_group_name_H-M   'P 1'
#
loop_
_entity.id
_entity.type
_entity.pdbx_description
1 polymer ?
#
loop_
_entity_poly.entity_id
_entity_poly.type
_entity_poly.pdbx_seq_one_letter_code
_entity_poly.pdbx_strand_id
1 'polypeptide(L)'
;MPLLSSLGAALLVFVCSFALYSFGIVGAGDSKLATAVALFAGFPHLPEFILYMSLTGGLIVLCMLLADPARIFVMMQMRGRGFLERGVPYGVAIAAAGMMLMLTPAIQKLT
;
A
#
# COMPACT_ATOMS: atom_id res chain seq x y z
N MET A 1 1.15 14.65 18.86
CA MET A 1 0.84 14.64 17.41
C MET A 1 0.05 15.89 17.03
N PRO A 2 0.50 16.74 16.09
CA PRO A 2 -0.34 17.80 15.59
C PRO A 2 -1.44 17.19 14.71
N LEU A 3 -2.70 17.20 15.14
CA LEU A 3 -3.86 16.67 14.40
C LEU A 3 -3.91 17.12 12.94
N LEU A 4 -3.42 18.33 12.66
CA LEU A 4 -3.33 18.90 11.33
C LEU A 4 -2.43 18.10 10.38
N SER A 5 -1.35 17.48 10.88
CA SER A 5 -0.45 16.66 10.05
C SER A 5 -1.07 15.31 9.69
N SER A 6 -1.81 14.69 10.60
CA SER A 6 -2.55 13.45 10.35
C SER A 6 -3.67 13.65 9.34
N LEU A 7 -4.45 14.72 9.50
CA LEU A 7 -5.52 15.06 8.56
C LEU A 7 -4.97 15.40 7.17
N GLY A 8 -3.89 16.19 7.09
CA GLY A 8 -3.24 16.53 5.82
C GLY A 8 -2.69 15.29 5.10
N ALA A 9 -2.08 14.36 5.83
CA ALA A 9 -1.57 13.11 5.27
C ALA A 9 -2.68 12.19 4.76
N ALA A 10 -3.73 12.00 5.55
CA ALA A 10 -4.89 11.20 5.16
C ALA A 10 -5.55 11.76 3.90
N LEU A 11 -5.75 13.08 3.82
CA LEU A 11 -6.42 13.72 2.70
C LEU A 11 -5.59 13.59 1.41
N LEU A 12 -4.27 13.79 1.48
CA LEU A 12 -3.39 13.59 0.31
C LEU A 12 -3.40 12.14 -0.17
N VAL A 13 -3.21 11.18 0.73
CA VAL A 13 -3.19 9.76 0.37
C VAL A 13 -4.56 9.31 -0.13
N PHE A 14 -5.65 9.82 0.44
CA PHE A 14 -7.01 9.56 -0.03
C PHE A 14 -7.23 10.08 -1.44
N VAL A 15 -6.89 11.35 -1.73
CA VAL A 15 -7.06 11.93 -3.07
C VAL A 15 -6.25 11.17 -4.11
N CYS A 16 -4.99 10.86 -3.82
CA CYS A 16 -4.13 10.07 -4.71
C CYS A 16 -4.68 8.65 -4.93
N SER A 17 -5.05 7.95 -3.85
CA SER A 17 -5.56 6.57 -3.94
C SER A 17 -6.94 6.50 -4.57
N PHE A 18 -7.77 7.52 -4.38
CA PHE A 18 -9.08 7.66 -5.01
C PHE A 18 -8.94 7.90 -6.51
N ALA A 19 -7.99 8.72 -6.95
CA ALA A 19 -7.69 8.88 -8.36
C ALA A 19 -7.28 7.53 -8.99
N LEU A 20 -6.38 6.78 -8.33
CA LEU A 20 -5.96 5.44 -8.76
C LEU A 20 -7.13 4.43 -8.80
N TYR A 21 -8.05 4.51 -7.85
CA TYR A 21 -9.29 3.74 -7.87
C TYR A 21 -10.19 4.11 -9.05
N SER A 22 -10.36 5.40 -9.34
CA SER A 22 -11.15 5.88 -10.47
C SER A 22 -10.59 5.43 -11.83
N PHE A 23 -9.28 5.21 -11.93
CA PHE A 23 -8.64 4.62 -13.11
C PHE A 23 -8.71 3.08 -13.15
N GLY A 24 -9.31 2.44 -12.14
CA GLY A 24 -9.44 0.98 -12.05
C GLY A 24 -8.12 0.25 -11.76
N ILE A 25 -7.11 0.96 -11.23
CA ILE A 25 -5.78 0.40 -10.95
C ILE A 25 -5.74 -0.24 -9.56
N VAL A 26 -6.41 0.38 -8.58
CA VAL A 26 -6.41 -0.03 -7.18
C VAL A 26 -7.84 -0.32 -6.73
N GLY A 27 -8.03 -1.34 -5.88
CA GLY A 27 -9.35 -1.68 -5.34
C GLY A 27 -9.85 -0.63 -4.33
N ALA A 28 -11.18 -0.50 -4.20
CA ALA A 28 -11.79 0.40 -3.21
C ALA A 28 -11.42 0.05 -1.76
N GLY A 29 -11.04 -1.22 -1.49
CA GLY A 29 -10.55 -1.65 -0.18
C GLY A 29 -9.16 -1.11 0.12
N ASP A 30 -8.23 -1.28 -0.81
CA ASP A 30 -6.83 -0.86 -0.67
C ASP A 30 -6.69 0.66 -0.50
N SER A 31 -7.51 1.44 -1.23
CA SER A 31 -7.50 2.91 -1.11
C SER A 31 -7.92 3.39 0.27
N LYS A 32 -8.95 2.76 0.86
CA LYS A 32 -9.39 3.04 2.22
C LYS A 32 -8.34 2.63 3.26
N LEU A 33 -7.72 1.45 3.07
CA LEU A 33 -6.71 0.93 3.99
C LEU A 33 -5.46 1.83 3.99
N ALA A 34 -4.96 2.22 2.80
CA ALA A 34 -3.83 3.16 2.69
C ALA A 34 -4.14 4.50 3.34
N THR A 35 -5.37 5.01 3.21
CA THR A 35 -5.82 6.24 3.87
C THR A 35 -5.82 6.12 5.39
N ALA A 36 -6.30 5.00 5.93
CA ALA A 36 -6.32 4.75 7.37
C ALA A 36 -4.90 4.67 7.95
N VAL A 37 -3.97 4.01 7.24
CA VAL A 37 -2.55 3.96 7.66
C VAL A 37 -1.91 5.35 7.59
N ALA A 38 -2.16 6.12 6.54
CA ALA A 38 -1.66 7.49 6.42
C ALA A 38 -2.19 8.44 7.50
N LEU A 39 -3.47 8.28 7.89
CA LEU A 39 -4.07 9.01 9.00
C LEU A 39 -3.35 8.70 10.33
N PHE A 40 -3.02 7.43 10.55
CA PHE A 40 -2.34 6.98 11.77
C PHE A 40 -0.85 7.37 11.79
N ALA A 41 -0.17 7.31 10.64
CA ALA A 41 1.24 7.63 10.50
C ALA A 41 1.54 9.15 10.62
N GLY A 42 0.65 9.96 10.08
CA GLY A 42 0.86 11.41 9.94
C GLY A 42 1.85 11.77 8.82
N PHE A 43 1.85 13.05 8.47
CA PHE A 43 2.62 13.58 7.33
C PHE A 43 4.13 13.26 7.32
N PRO A 44 4.85 13.32 8.46
CA PRO A 44 6.29 13.06 8.48
C PRO A 44 6.68 11.64 8.08
N HIS A 45 5.79 10.67 8.31
CA HIS A 45 6.07 9.25 8.15
C HIS A 45 5.48 8.66 6.84
N LEU A 46 4.83 9.49 6.01
CA LEU A 46 4.40 9.11 4.66
C LEU A 46 5.52 8.53 3.78
N PRO A 47 6.73 9.11 3.71
CA PRO A 47 7.79 8.53 2.88
C PRO A 47 8.22 7.15 3.38
N GLU A 48 8.32 6.94 4.69
CA GLU A 48 8.61 5.63 5.28
C GLU A 48 7.52 4.61 4.95
N PHE A 49 6.26 5.02 5.05
CA PHE A 49 5.12 4.18 4.66
C PHE A 49 5.21 3.71 3.21
N ILE A 50 5.49 4.64 2.26
CA ILE A 50 5.61 4.30 0.84
C ILE A 50 6.79 3.35 0.60
N LEU A 51 7.91 3.55 1.30
CA LEU A 51 9.07 2.66 1.20
C LEU A 51 8.73 1.25 1.72
N TYR A 52 8.12 1.13 2.89
CA TYR A 52 7.71 -0.17 3.42
C TYR A 52 6.66 -0.86 2.55
N MET A 53 5.70 -0.09 2.00
CA MET A 53 4.70 -0.61 1.07
C MET A 53 5.35 -1.13 -0.22
N SER A 54 6.32 -0.39 -0.77
CA SER A 54 7.05 -0.80 -1.98
C SER A 54 7.92 -2.04 -1.74
N LEU A 55 8.61 -2.10 -0.59
CA LEU A 55 9.43 -3.25 -0.21
C LEU A 55 8.61 -4.52 0.02
N THR A 56 7.53 -4.42 0.80
CA THR A 56 6.65 -5.57 1.08
C THR A 56 5.89 -6.02 -0.17
N GLY A 57 5.38 -5.08 -0.97
CA GLY A 57 4.75 -5.38 -2.26
C GLY A 57 5.73 -6.01 -3.24
N GLY A 58 6.94 -5.46 -3.36
CA GLY A 58 8.01 -6.00 -4.17
C GLY A 58 8.40 -7.41 -3.76
N LEU A 59 8.53 -7.67 -2.45
CA LEU A 59 8.83 -9.00 -1.92
C LEU A 59 7.73 -10.02 -2.26
N ILE A 60 6.45 -9.64 -2.14
CA ILE A 60 5.32 -10.51 -2.52
C ILE A 60 5.39 -10.86 -4.01
N VAL A 61 5.61 -9.87 -4.87
CA VAL A 61 5.76 -10.08 -6.33
C VAL A 61 6.96 -10.98 -6.63
N LEU A 62 8.09 -10.78 -5.94
CA LEU A 62 9.30 -11.56 -6.13
C LEU A 62 9.10 -13.03 -5.66
N CYS A 63 8.44 -13.24 -4.53
CA CYS A 63 8.05 -14.58 -4.08
C CYS A 63 7.09 -15.27 -5.06
N MET A 64 6.11 -14.54 -5.59
CA MET A 64 5.21 -15.06 -6.63
C MET A 64 5.99 -15.41 -7.92
N LEU A 65 6.97 -14.60 -8.31
CA LEU A 65 7.81 -14.85 -9.48
C LEU A 65 8.67 -16.09 -9.32
N LEU A 66 9.27 -16.28 -8.14
CA LEU A 66 10.09 -17.46 -7.83
C LEU A 66 9.25 -18.73 -7.72
N ALA A 67 8.02 -18.63 -7.23
CA ALA A 67 7.11 -19.76 -7.11
C ALA A 67 6.55 -20.19 -8.47
N ASP A 68 6.15 -19.24 -9.32
CA ASP A 68 5.58 -19.53 -10.63
C ASP A 68 5.84 -18.38 -11.64
N PRO A 69 6.97 -18.42 -12.37
CA PRO A 69 7.35 -17.35 -13.28
C PRO A 69 6.43 -17.25 -14.50
N ALA A 70 5.88 -18.38 -14.96
CA ALA A 70 4.94 -18.41 -16.08
C ALA A 70 3.63 -17.68 -15.73
N ARG A 71 3.16 -17.83 -14.49
CA ARG A 71 1.98 -17.13 -13.98
C ARG A 71 2.14 -15.62 -13.96
N ILE A 72 3.31 -15.10 -13.57
CA ILE A 72 3.56 -13.64 -13.59
C ILE A 72 3.57 -13.11 -15.02
N PHE A 73 4.18 -13.83 -15.95
CA PHE A 73 4.24 -13.41 -17.36
C PHE A 73 2.84 -13.30 -17.98
N VAL A 74 1.98 -14.28 -17.71
CA VAL A 74 0.56 -14.26 -18.12
C VAL A 74 -0.18 -13.08 -17.47
N MET A 75 0.08 -12.79 -16.19
CA MET A 75 -0.55 -11.69 -15.47
C MET A 75 -0.18 -10.32 -16.05
N MET A 76 1.10 -10.12 -16.40
CA MET A 76 1.59 -8.92 -17.10
C MET A 76 0.97 -8.80 -18.50
N GLN A 77 0.94 -9.88 -19.26
CA GLN A 77 0.45 -9.88 -20.64
C GLN A 77 -1.07 -9.67 -20.73
N MET A 78 -1.84 -10.16 -19.76
CA MET A 78 -3.29 -9.97 -19.69
C MET A 78 -3.72 -8.66 -19.00
N ARG A 79 -2.81 -7.72 -18.70
CA ARG A 79 -3.10 -6.47 -17.97
C ARG A 79 -3.94 -6.70 -16.70
N GLY A 80 -3.77 -7.84 -16.02
CA GLY A 80 -4.59 -8.21 -14.87
C GLY A 80 -6.10 -8.39 -15.13
N ARG A 81 -6.58 -8.43 -16.39
CA ARG A 81 -8.02 -8.43 -16.71
C ARG A 81 -8.69 -9.82 -16.69
N GLY A 82 -7.92 -10.91 -16.72
CA GLY A 82 -8.46 -12.26 -16.92
C GLY A 82 -8.30 -13.26 -15.77
N PHE A 83 -7.47 -12.97 -14.76
CA PHE A 83 -7.12 -13.94 -13.71
C PHE A 83 -7.30 -13.40 -12.28
N LEU A 84 -8.07 -12.31 -12.16
CA LEU A 84 -8.25 -11.51 -10.95
C LEU A 84 -9.45 -11.96 -10.09
N GLU A 85 -9.87 -13.23 -10.13
CA GLU A 85 -10.78 -13.74 -9.10
C GLU A 85 -10.08 -13.79 -7.72
N ARG A 86 -8.75 -13.85 -7.71
CA ARG A 86 -7.89 -13.54 -6.56
C ARG A 86 -6.89 -12.48 -7.00
N GLY A 87 -7.23 -11.20 -6.83
CA GLY A 87 -6.30 -10.11 -7.11
C GLY A 87 -4.99 -10.24 -6.36
N VAL A 88 -3.96 -9.55 -6.86
CA VAL A 88 -2.69 -9.40 -6.14
C VAL A 88 -3.04 -8.88 -4.73
N PRO A 89 -2.51 -9.48 -3.65
CA PRO A 89 -2.89 -9.14 -2.29
C PRO A 89 -2.25 -7.79 -1.86
N TYR A 90 -2.61 -6.71 -2.54
CA TYR A 90 -2.15 -5.36 -2.25
C TYR A 90 -2.49 -4.96 -0.82
N GLY A 91 -3.68 -5.32 -0.33
CA GLY A 91 -4.07 -5.10 1.06
C GLY A 91 -3.13 -5.76 2.07
N VAL A 92 -2.51 -6.91 1.75
CA VAL A 92 -1.52 -7.57 2.63
C VAL A 92 -0.23 -6.77 2.66
N ALA A 93 0.23 -6.26 1.51
CA ALA A 93 1.40 -5.38 1.44
C ALA A 93 1.18 -4.09 2.26
N ILE A 94 0.02 -3.46 2.09
CA ILE A 94 -0.32 -2.21 2.79
C ILE A 94 -0.45 -2.45 4.31
N ALA A 95 -1.07 -3.55 4.72
CA ALA A 95 -1.19 -3.91 6.14
C ALA A 95 0.19 -4.22 6.77
N ALA A 96 1.04 -4.99 6.07
CA ALA A 96 2.39 -5.29 6.53
C ALA A 96 3.24 -4.03 6.65
N ALA A 97 3.15 -3.12 5.67
CA ALA A 97 3.82 -1.82 5.71
C ALA A 97 3.35 -0.95 6.88
N GLY A 98 2.04 -0.89 7.13
CA GLY A 98 1.49 -0.16 8.28
C GLY A 98 1.95 -0.74 9.63
N MET A 99 2.04 -2.07 9.73
CA MET A 99 2.55 -2.74 10.94
C MET A 99 4.04 -2.47 11.14
N MET A 100 4.86 -2.58 10.09
CA MET A 100 6.29 -2.25 10.14
C MET A 100 6.50 -0.78 10.55
N LEU A 101 5.71 0.12 9.99
CA LEU A 101 5.75 1.54 10.33
C LEU A 101 5.45 1.77 11.82
N MET A 102 4.41 1.13 12.37
CA MET A 102 4.12 1.20 13.81
C MET A 102 5.25 0.64 14.69
N LEU A 103 5.95 -0.40 14.23
CA LEU A 103 7.06 -1.03 14.94
C LEU A 103 8.36 -0.22 14.87
N THR A 104 8.45 0.76 13.97
CA THR A 104 9.65 1.58 13.83
C THR A 104 9.79 2.56 15.01
N PRO A 105 10.93 2.53 15.74
CA PRO A 105 11.13 3.34 16.94
C PRO A 105 11.15 4.85 16.67
N ALA A 106 11.24 5.28 15.41
CA ALA A 106 11.10 6.68 15.00
C ALA A 106 9.71 7.26 15.32
N ILE A 107 8.65 6.45 15.21
CA ILE A 107 7.27 6.86 15.56
C ILE A 107 7.07 6.90 17.07
N GLN A 108 7.67 5.96 17.81
CA GLN A 108 7.53 5.90 19.27
C GLN A 108 8.20 7.06 20.01
N LYS A 109 9.27 7.67 19.45
CA LYS A 109 9.97 8.80 20.10
C LYS A 109 9.25 10.15 19.99
N LEU A 110 8.21 10.27 19.18
CA LEU A 110 7.42 11.50 18.98
C LEU A 110 5.98 11.42 19.55
N THR A 111 5.65 10.32 20.22
CA THR A 111 4.37 10.13 20.95
C THR A 111 4.60 10.41 22.43
#